data_AF-A0A661TXT4-F1
#
_entry.id   AF-A0A661TXT4-F1
#
_cell.length_a   1.000
_cell.length_b   1.000
_cell.length_c   1.000
_cell.angle_alpha   90.00
_cell.angle_beta   90.00
_cell.angle_gamma   90.00
#
_symmetry.space_group_name_H-M   'P 1'
#
loop_
_entity.id
_entity.type
_entity.pdbx_description
1 polymer ?
#
loop_
_entity_poly.entity_id
_entity_poly.type
_entity_poly.pdbx_seq_one_letter_code
_entity_poly.pdbx_strand_id
1 'polypeptide(L)'
;MFDKALESYQKAIDVNPSHIRAYSNLGVTYYKIGEYEKAVSILKKAVEIEKDDLAIWYNLGLSQVELERYEEALVSFGEATLIDDYFAEGWNSLALTLNELGRYDEALNCVDKALMIDPYFAIAMLSRAIILAEMGRIEEAGKWYARSLTLNPKIKDLIEVKDLEEKLNNESK
;
A
#
# COMPACT_ATOMS: atom_id res chain seq x y z
N MET A 1 -19.83 14.04 1.30
CA MET A 1 -20.44 14.27 -0.02
C MET A 1 -20.01 13.19 -1.03
N PHE A 2 -20.02 11.91 -0.63
CA PHE A 2 -19.59 10.82 -1.52
C PHE A 2 -20.74 10.27 -2.38
N ASP A 3 -21.99 10.36 -1.90
CA ASP A 3 -23.17 9.84 -2.59
C ASP A 3 -23.35 10.43 -4.00
N LYS A 4 -23.15 11.75 -4.16
CA LYS A 4 -23.23 12.42 -5.47
C LYS A 4 -22.12 11.97 -6.43
N ALA A 5 -20.93 11.67 -5.91
CA ALA A 5 -19.81 11.19 -6.72
C ALA A 5 -20.09 9.75 -7.20
N LEU A 6 -20.54 8.87 -6.28
CA LEU A 6 -20.95 7.51 -6.61
C LEU A 6 -22.02 7.50 -7.72
N GLU A 7 -23.07 8.29 -7.57
CA GLU A 7 -24.16 8.38 -8.57
C GLU A 7 -23.65 8.88 -9.92
N SER A 8 -22.78 9.90 -9.92
CA SER A 8 -22.22 10.47 -11.15
C SER A 8 -21.33 9.49 -11.90
N TYR A 9 -20.45 8.77 -11.18
CA TYR A 9 -19.58 7.78 -11.81
C TYR A 9 -20.36 6.55 -12.28
N GLN A 10 -21.37 6.10 -11.53
CA GLN A 10 -22.24 5.02 -11.97
C GLN A 10 -22.97 5.40 -13.27
N LYS A 11 -23.55 6.60 -13.35
CA LYS A 11 -24.16 7.11 -14.59
C LYS A 11 -23.18 7.16 -15.77
N ALA A 12 -21.94 7.56 -15.53
CA ALA A 12 -20.91 7.58 -16.57
C ALA A 12 -20.60 6.17 -17.10
N ILE A 13 -20.58 5.16 -16.23
CA ILE A 13 -20.43 3.74 -16.59
C ILE A 13 -21.66 3.24 -17.37
N ASP A 14 -22.87 3.60 -16.92
CA ASP A 14 -24.11 3.17 -17.57
C ASP A 14 -24.21 3.73 -19.00
N VAL A 15 -23.72 4.95 -19.23
CA VAL A 15 -23.65 5.58 -20.56
C VAL A 15 -22.50 5.02 -21.40
N ASN A 16 -21.34 4.77 -20.79
CA ASN A 16 -20.17 4.23 -21.46
C ASN A 16 -19.50 3.13 -20.61
N PRO A 17 -19.83 1.85 -20.87
CA PRO A 17 -19.28 0.72 -20.11
C PRO A 17 -17.76 0.53 -20.24
N SER A 18 -17.08 1.22 -21.15
CA SER A 18 -15.61 1.19 -21.26
C SER A 18 -14.95 2.47 -20.69
N HIS A 19 -15.68 3.27 -19.91
CA HIS A 19 -15.16 4.52 -19.34
C HIS A 19 -14.23 4.24 -18.15
N ILE A 20 -12.97 3.92 -18.42
CA ILE A 20 -11.98 3.49 -17.41
C ILE A 20 -11.85 4.44 -16.21
N ARG A 21 -11.77 5.75 -16.45
CA ARG A 21 -11.65 6.75 -15.37
C ARG A 21 -12.88 6.77 -14.45
N ALA A 22 -14.06 6.41 -14.95
CA ALA A 22 -15.27 6.35 -14.13
C ALA A 22 -15.22 5.12 -13.21
N TYR A 23 -14.76 3.97 -13.72
CA TYR A 23 -14.49 2.79 -12.89
C TYR A 23 -13.42 3.06 -11.83
N SER A 24 -12.27 3.63 -12.22
CA SER A 24 -11.17 3.96 -11.30
C SER A 24 -11.65 4.90 -10.19
N ASN A 25 -12.31 6.01 -10.54
CA ASN A 25 -12.83 6.95 -9.55
C ASN A 25 -13.95 6.36 -8.67
N LEU A 26 -14.81 5.51 -9.23
CA LEU A 26 -15.86 4.82 -8.47
C LEU A 26 -15.24 3.85 -7.45
N GLY A 27 -14.25 3.07 -7.87
CA GLY A 27 -13.50 2.15 -7.00
C GLY A 27 -12.79 2.89 -5.86
N VAL A 28 -12.07 3.95 -6.17
CA VAL A 28 -11.42 4.82 -5.16
C VAL A 28 -12.45 5.46 -4.22
N THR A 29 -13.63 5.83 -4.72
CA THR A 29 -14.69 6.38 -3.88
C THR A 29 -15.23 5.33 -2.91
N TYR A 30 -15.44 4.08 -3.36
CA TYR A 30 -15.83 2.98 -2.50
C TYR A 30 -14.77 2.68 -1.42
N TYR A 31 -13.49 2.68 -1.79
CA TYR A 31 -12.38 2.54 -0.83
C TYR A 31 -12.46 3.62 0.27
N LYS A 32 -12.61 4.89 -0.11
CA LYS A 32 -12.65 6.02 0.83
C LYS A 32 -13.83 5.99 1.82
N ILE A 33 -14.90 5.26 1.50
CA ILE A 33 -16.06 5.12 2.39
C ILE A 33 -16.09 3.77 3.13
N GLY A 34 -15.02 2.97 3.03
CA GLY A 34 -14.90 1.68 3.73
C GLY A 34 -15.63 0.52 3.05
N GLU A 35 -16.11 0.70 1.82
CA GLU A 35 -16.84 -0.32 1.06
C GLU A 35 -15.89 -1.12 0.17
N TYR A 36 -14.93 -1.79 0.80
CA TYR A 36 -13.76 -2.37 0.14
C TYR A 36 -14.11 -3.50 -0.85
N GLU A 37 -15.10 -4.35 -0.57
CA GLU A 37 -15.56 -5.36 -1.53
C GLU A 37 -16.10 -4.73 -2.82
N LYS A 38 -16.83 -3.62 -2.70
CA LYS A 38 -17.33 -2.88 -3.86
C LYS A 38 -16.16 -2.25 -4.62
N ALA A 39 -15.18 -1.69 -3.91
CA ALA A 39 -13.97 -1.16 -4.51
C ALA A 39 -13.23 -2.23 -5.33
N VAL A 40 -12.97 -3.40 -4.74
CA VAL A 40 -12.35 -4.54 -5.42
C VAL A 40 -13.14 -4.97 -6.65
N SER A 41 -14.46 -5.12 -6.53
CA SER A 41 -15.32 -5.53 -7.66
C SER A 41 -15.26 -4.55 -8.84
N ILE A 42 -15.32 -3.25 -8.55
CA ILE A 42 -15.25 -2.19 -9.57
C ILE A 42 -13.85 -2.09 -10.19
N LEU A 43 -12.80 -2.17 -9.38
CA LEU A 43 -11.42 -2.09 -9.86
C LEU A 43 -11.01 -3.33 -10.64
N LYS A 44 -11.52 -4.53 -10.30
CA LYS A 44 -11.34 -5.74 -11.12
C LYS A 44 -11.94 -5.60 -12.52
N LYS A 45 -13.12 -4.99 -12.64
CA LYS A 45 -13.68 -4.66 -13.97
C LYS A 45 -12.84 -3.62 -14.70
N ALA A 46 -12.24 -2.69 -13.98
CA ALA A 46 -11.38 -1.67 -14.56
C ALA A 46 -10.11 -2.29 -15.18
N VAL A 47 -9.43 -3.21 -14.48
CA VAL A 47 -8.25 -3.91 -15.04
C VAL A 47 -8.60 -4.83 -16.22
N GLU A 48 -9.83 -5.34 -16.29
CA GLU A 48 -10.30 -6.10 -17.46
C GLU A 48 -10.43 -5.22 -18.72
N ILE A 49 -10.73 -3.93 -18.55
CA ILE A 49 -10.87 -2.95 -19.63
C ILE A 49 -9.49 -2.39 -20.04
N GLU A 50 -8.67 -2.00 -19.07
CA GLU A 50 -7.33 -1.44 -19.29
C GLU A 50 -6.34 -2.02 -18.28
N LYS A 51 -5.43 -2.87 -18.78
CA LYS A 51 -4.46 -3.60 -17.95
C LYS A 51 -3.22 -2.78 -17.60
N ASP A 52 -2.94 -1.73 -18.34
CA ASP A 52 -1.67 -0.98 -18.23
C ASP A 52 -1.85 0.35 -17.45
N ASP A 53 -2.83 0.41 -16.53
CA ASP A 53 -3.04 1.57 -15.66
C ASP A 53 -2.54 1.28 -14.23
N LEU A 54 -1.42 1.92 -13.89
CA LEU A 54 -0.77 1.86 -12.57
C LEU A 54 -1.75 2.12 -11.43
N ALA A 55 -2.56 3.17 -11.54
CA ALA A 55 -3.39 3.65 -10.44
C ALA A 55 -4.50 2.63 -10.13
N ILE A 56 -5.00 1.93 -11.14
CA ILE A 56 -6.05 0.91 -10.95
C ILE A 56 -5.49 -0.27 -10.18
N TRP A 57 -4.35 -0.82 -10.60
CA TRP A 57 -3.69 -1.92 -9.91
C TRP A 57 -3.30 -1.56 -8.49
N TYR A 58 -2.73 -0.37 -8.28
CA TYR A 58 -2.36 0.09 -6.95
C TYR A 58 -3.58 0.24 -6.02
N ASN A 59 -4.66 0.87 -6.48
CA ASN A 59 -5.89 1.02 -5.68
C ASN A 59 -6.60 -0.32 -5.44
N LEU A 60 -6.49 -1.28 -6.37
CA LEU A 60 -6.99 -2.64 -6.20
C LEU A 60 -6.23 -3.34 -5.08
N GLY A 61 -4.90 -3.25 -5.08
CA GLY A 61 -4.04 -3.78 -4.03
C GLY A 61 -4.37 -3.18 -2.66
N LEU A 62 -4.51 -1.85 -2.57
CA LEU A 62 -4.90 -1.18 -1.32
C LEU A 62 -6.25 -1.70 -0.80
N SER A 63 -7.25 -1.84 -1.68
CA SER A 63 -8.57 -2.35 -1.31
C SER A 63 -8.53 -3.82 -0.87
N GLN A 64 -7.60 -4.62 -1.39
CA GLN A 64 -7.40 -6.02 -1.00
C GLN A 64 -6.70 -6.14 0.36
N VAL A 65 -5.75 -5.25 0.66
CA VAL A 65 -5.09 -5.19 1.98
C VAL A 65 -6.09 -4.89 3.09
N GLU A 66 -7.01 -3.95 2.89
CA GLU A 66 -8.08 -3.64 3.87
C GLU A 66 -9.03 -4.83 4.12
N LEU A 67 -9.04 -5.80 3.21
CA LEU A 67 -9.81 -7.04 3.33
C LEU A 67 -8.97 -8.23 3.80
N GLU A 68 -7.71 -7.99 4.19
CA GLU A 68 -6.73 -9.01 4.57
C GLU A 68 -6.48 -10.06 3.47
N ARG A 69 -6.72 -9.70 2.20
CA ARG A 69 -6.53 -10.56 1.02
C ARG A 69 -5.12 -10.39 0.47
N TYR A 70 -4.12 -10.64 1.31
CA TYR A 70 -2.72 -10.29 1.04
C TYR A 70 -2.15 -10.97 -0.21
N GLU A 71 -2.51 -12.22 -0.49
CA GLU A 71 -2.06 -12.91 -1.72
C GLU A 71 -2.61 -12.24 -3.00
N GLU A 72 -3.85 -11.76 -2.99
CA GLU A 72 -4.39 -11.02 -4.13
C GLU A 72 -3.74 -9.62 -4.23
N ALA A 73 -3.51 -8.96 -3.10
CA ALA A 73 -2.83 -7.66 -3.05
C ALA A 73 -1.39 -7.75 -3.58
N LEU A 74 -0.69 -8.86 -3.31
CA LEU A 74 0.66 -9.11 -3.80
C LEU A 74 0.69 -9.10 -5.33
N VAL A 75 -0.28 -9.75 -5.98
CA VAL A 75 -0.42 -9.73 -7.44
C VAL A 75 -0.68 -8.31 -7.92
N SER A 76 -1.64 -7.61 -7.31
CA SER A 76 -2.01 -6.26 -7.74
C SER A 76 -0.87 -5.24 -7.60
N PHE A 77 -0.15 -5.24 -6.48
CA PHE A 77 1.02 -4.38 -6.32
C PHE A 77 2.18 -4.80 -7.21
N GLY A 78 2.37 -6.10 -7.44
CA GLY A 78 3.35 -6.61 -8.39
C GLY A 78 3.10 -6.08 -9.80
N GLU A 79 1.87 -6.17 -10.31
CA GLU A 79 1.49 -5.60 -11.60
C GLU A 79 1.72 -4.08 -11.66
N ALA A 80 1.39 -3.35 -10.59
CA ALA A 80 1.70 -1.92 -10.50
C ALA A 80 3.21 -1.63 -10.63
N THR A 81 4.06 -2.40 -9.94
CA THR A 81 5.53 -2.25 -10.04
C THR A 81 6.10 -2.69 -11.40
N LEU A 82 5.41 -3.57 -12.14
CA LEU A 82 5.80 -3.92 -13.51
C LEU A 82 5.45 -2.81 -14.51
N ILE A 83 4.35 -2.10 -14.29
CA ILE A 83 3.93 -0.95 -15.09
C ILE A 83 4.87 0.24 -14.85
N ASP A 84 5.21 0.51 -13.59
CA ASP A 84 6.20 1.53 -13.22
C ASP A 84 7.16 1.02 -12.14
N ASP A 85 8.35 0.60 -12.57
CA ASP A 85 9.43 0.13 -11.69
C ASP A 85 10.01 1.26 -10.83
N TYR A 86 9.75 2.53 -11.16
CA TYR A 86 10.19 3.71 -10.38
C TYR A 86 9.12 4.21 -9.41
N PHE A 87 8.06 3.43 -9.16
CA PHE A 87 7.01 3.79 -8.20
C PHE A 87 7.37 3.31 -6.79
N ALA A 88 8.02 4.19 -6.01
CA ALA A 88 8.52 3.86 -4.66
C ALA A 88 7.40 3.41 -3.70
N GLU A 89 6.24 4.06 -3.73
CA GLU A 89 5.09 3.69 -2.90
C GLU A 89 4.56 2.29 -3.26
N GLY A 90 4.54 1.91 -4.53
CA GLY A 90 4.15 0.57 -4.98
C GLY A 90 5.07 -0.52 -4.41
N TRP A 91 6.40 -0.30 -4.50
CA TRP A 91 7.40 -1.18 -3.90
C TRP A 91 7.24 -1.29 -2.37
N ASN A 92 6.95 -0.18 -1.70
CA ASN A 92 6.73 -0.19 -0.26
C ASN A 92 5.43 -0.94 0.14
N SER A 93 4.34 -0.74 -0.60
CA SER A 93 3.09 -1.48 -0.35
C SER A 93 3.25 -2.97 -0.61
N LEU A 94 4.04 -3.35 -1.62
CA LEU A 94 4.42 -4.74 -1.87
C LEU A 94 5.23 -5.31 -0.69
N ALA A 95 6.18 -4.55 -0.16
CA ALA A 95 6.96 -4.95 1.01
C ALA A 95 6.10 -5.21 2.25
N LEU A 96 5.19 -4.28 2.57
CA LEU A 96 4.27 -4.46 3.70
C LEU A 96 3.34 -5.66 3.50
N THR A 97 2.86 -5.89 2.27
CA THR A 97 2.04 -7.07 1.97
C THR A 97 2.82 -8.38 2.16
N LEU A 98 4.09 -8.42 1.75
CA LEU A 98 4.99 -9.56 2.00
C LEU A 98 5.26 -9.77 3.49
N ASN A 99 5.34 -8.69 4.28
CA ASN A 99 5.47 -8.75 5.73
C ASN A 99 4.28 -9.44 6.39
N GLU A 100 3.05 -9.08 6.00
CA GLU A 100 1.82 -9.73 6.50
C GLU A 100 1.78 -11.23 6.17
N LEU A 101 2.43 -11.64 5.08
CA LEU A 101 2.59 -13.05 4.68
C LEU A 101 3.79 -13.74 5.36
N GLY A 102 4.55 -13.05 6.22
CA GLY A 102 5.75 -13.57 6.88
C GLY A 102 6.97 -13.76 5.96
N ARG A 103 6.93 -13.19 4.74
CA ARG A 103 7.98 -13.29 3.72
C ARG A 103 9.00 -12.16 3.87
N TYR A 104 9.66 -12.10 5.03
CA TYR A 104 10.43 -10.94 5.47
C TYR A 104 11.63 -10.59 4.57
N ASP A 105 12.39 -11.57 4.08
CA ASP A 105 13.55 -11.29 3.22
C ASP A 105 13.13 -10.66 1.88
N GLU A 106 12.02 -11.12 1.31
CA GLU A 106 11.45 -10.56 0.09
C GLU A 106 10.89 -9.16 0.35
N ALA A 107 10.26 -8.94 1.51
CA ALA A 107 9.81 -7.63 1.93
C ALA A 107 10.97 -6.63 2.02
N LEU A 108 12.10 -7.02 2.64
CA LEU A 108 13.28 -6.16 2.75
C LEU A 108 13.89 -5.81 1.38
N ASN A 109 13.88 -6.74 0.42
CA ASN A 109 14.30 -6.45 -0.96
C ASN A 109 13.40 -5.40 -1.62
N CYS A 110 12.09 -5.48 -1.40
CA CYS A 110 11.14 -4.49 -1.91
C CYS A 110 11.34 -3.11 -1.25
N VAL A 111 11.61 -3.07 0.06
CA VAL A 111 11.99 -1.82 0.75
C VAL A 111 13.29 -1.25 0.19
N ASP A 112 14.29 -2.09 -0.08
CA ASP A 112 15.56 -1.65 -0.68
C ASP A 112 15.35 -1.05 -2.06
N LYS A 113 14.41 -1.59 -2.86
CA LYS A 113 13.99 -0.98 -4.12
C LYS A 113 13.33 0.38 -3.92
N ALA A 114 12.37 0.49 -3.00
CA ALA A 114 11.70 1.76 -2.69
C ALA A 114 12.70 2.84 -2.25
N LEU A 115 13.66 2.50 -1.39
CA LEU A 115 14.69 3.43 -0.90
C LEU A 115 15.80 3.73 -1.92
N MET A 116 16.00 2.86 -2.91
CA MET A 116 16.88 3.15 -4.04
C MET A 116 16.25 4.19 -4.97
N ILE A 117 14.93 4.13 -5.17
CA ILE A 117 14.15 5.08 -5.96
C ILE A 117 14.03 6.42 -5.24
N ASP A 118 13.62 6.40 -3.97
CA ASP A 118 13.56 7.58 -3.10
C ASP A 118 14.31 7.33 -1.78
N PRO A 119 15.58 7.79 -1.68
CA PRO A 119 16.39 7.69 -0.47
C PRO A 119 15.87 8.47 0.74
N TYR A 120 14.89 9.36 0.56
CA TYR A 120 14.28 10.17 1.61
C TYR A 120 12.86 9.70 1.97
N PHE A 121 12.45 8.53 1.48
CA PHE A 121 11.12 8.00 1.73
C PHE A 121 10.97 7.49 3.17
N ALA A 122 10.57 8.39 4.07
CA ALA A 122 10.46 8.11 5.51
C ALA A 122 9.53 6.92 5.83
N ILE A 123 8.47 6.72 5.04
CA ILE A 123 7.54 5.59 5.19
C ILE A 123 8.25 4.26 4.89
N ALA A 124 9.04 4.17 3.81
CA ALA A 124 9.81 2.95 3.54
C ALA A 124 10.86 2.64 4.62
N MET A 125 11.48 3.67 5.22
CA MET A 125 12.37 3.46 6.37
C MET A 125 11.62 2.92 7.59
N LEU A 126 10.39 3.40 7.83
CA LEU A 126 9.53 2.88 8.89
C LEU A 126 9.11 1.44 8.61
N SER A 127 8.70 1.13 7.38
CA SER A 127 8.39 -0.24 6.95
C SER A 127 9.58 -1.18 7.15
N ARG A 128 10.80 -0.73 6.85
CA ARG A 128 12.03 -1.50 7.17
C ARG A 128 12.14 -1.81 8.66
N ALA A 129 11.90 -0.80 9.51
CA ALA A 129 11.97 -0.97 10.95
C ALA A 129 10.94 -1.97 11.46
N ILE A 130 9.70 -1.91 10.96
CA ILE A 130 8.63 -2.86 11.28
C ILE A 130 9.05 -4.28 10.90
N ILE A 131 9.46 -4.51 9.64
CA ILE A 131 9.88 -5.83 9.15
C ILE A 131 11.04 -6.39 9.98
N LEU A 132 12.06 -5.58 10.26
CA LEU A 132 13.19 -6.00 11.08
C LEU A 132 12.76 -6.36 12.52
N ALA A 133 11.79 -5.64 13.08
CA ALA A 133 11.26 -5.94 14.40
C ALA A 133 10.47 -7.26 14.42
N GLU A 134 9.69 -7.56 13.37
CA GLU A 134 9.03 -8.86 13.20
C GLU A 134 10.03 -10.02 13.09
N MET A 135 11.20 -9.77 12.49
CA MET A 135 12.31 -10.74 12.45
C MET A 135 13.09 -10.85 13.77
N GLY A 136 12.75 -10.07 14.81
CA GLY A 136 13.51 -10.00 16.06
C GLY A 136 14.85 -9.27 15.97
N ARG A 137 15.12 -8.52 14.88
CA ARG A 137 16.34 -7.72 14.67
C ARG A 137 16.15 -6.30 15.23
N ILE A 138 15.85 -6.23 16.52
CA ILE A 138 15.37 -5.02 17.20
C ILE A 138 16.39 -3.86 17.16
N GLU A 139 17.69 -4.14 17.33
CA GLU A 139 18.71 -3.07 17.27
C GLU A 139 18.74 -2.37 15.90
N GLU A 140 18.61 -3.15 14.82
CA GLU A 140 18.56 -2.61 13.46
C GLU A 140 17.25 -1.89 13.19
N ALA A 141 16.14 -2.44 13.67
CA ALA A 141 14.82 -1.80 13.61
C ALA A 141 14.86 -0.41 14.26
N GLY A 142 15.45 -0.28 15.45
CA GLY A 142 15.57 1.00 16.15
C GLY A 142 16.35 2.06 15.37
N LYS A 143 17.43 1.66 14.67
CA LYS A 143 18.21 2.57 13.82
C LYS A 143 17.39 3.11 12.66
N TRP A 144 16.64 2.24 11.98
CA TRP A 144 15.78 2.64 10.85
C TRP A 144 14.58 3.48 11.30
N TYR A 145 13.99 3.14 12.45
CA TYR A 145 12.91 3.93 13.03
C TYR A 145 13.36 5.35 13.38
N ALA A 146 14.53 5.50 14.03
CA ALA A 146 15.11 6.80 14.33
C ALA A 146 15.41 7.62 13.07
N ARG A 147 15.88 6.97 11.99
CA ARG A 147 16.13 7.63 10.71
C ARG A 147 14.82 8.11 10.06
N SER A 148 13.77 7.29 10.10
CA SER A 148 12.43 7.65 9.63
C SER A 148 11.90 8.90 10.35
N LEU A 149 11.98 8.92 11.69
CA LEU A 149 11.58 10.07 12.51
C LEU A 149 12.44 11.32 12.26
N THR A 150 13.72 11.15 11.93
CA THR A 150 14.60 12.28 11.59
C THR A 150 14.13 12.99 10.32
N LEU A 151 13.67 12.22 9.31
CA LEU A 151 13.15 12.78 8.06
C LEU A 151 11.73 13.31 8.20
N ASN A 152 10.87 12.58 8.91
CA ASN A 152 9.51 13.01 9.19
C ASN A 152 9.17 12.78 10.68
N PRO A 153 9.37 13.80 11.54
CA PRO A 153 9.08 13.69 12.98
C PRO A 153 7.61 13.44 13.32
N LYS A 154 6.70 13.69 12.36
CA LYS A 154 5.25 13.49 12.51
C LYS A 154 4.76 12.20 11.87
N ILE A 155 5.65 11.31 11.43
CA ILE A 155 5.24 10.06 10.76
C ILE A 155 4.36 9.16 11.63
N LYS A 156 4.55 9.21 12.95
CA LYS A 156 3.71 8.53 13.94
C LYS A 156 2.26 9.03 14.01
N ASP A 157 1.98 10.22 13.48
CA ASP A 157 0.63 10.76 13.37
C ASP A 157 -0.09 10.20 12.13
N LEU A 158 0.67 9.57 11.20
CA LEU A 158 0.19 9.05 9.93
C LEU A 158 0.04 7.53 9.93
N ILE A 159 0.91 6.83 10.67
CA ILE A 159 1.00 5.37 10.70
C ILE A 159 1.07 4.92 12.16
N GLU A 160 0.32 3.89 12.51
CA GLU A 160 0.36 3.29 13.84
C GLU A 160 1.69 2.55 14.05
N VAL A 161 2.43 2.95 15.09
CA VAL A 161 3.78 2.43 15.41
C VAL A 161 3.90 1.92 16.83
N LYS A 162 2.78 1.81 17.55
CA LYS A 162 2.76 1.47 18.98
C LYS A 162 3.39 0.10 19.25
N ASP A 163 3.06 -0.90 18.43
CA ASP A 163 3.58 -2.26 18.56
C ASP A 163 5.09 -2.31 18.30
N LEU A 164 5.57 -1.53 17.31
CA LEU A 164 7.00 -1.36 17.06
C LEU A 164 7.69 -0.74 18.28
N GLU A 165 7.17 0.36 18.82
CA GLU A 165 7.76 1.03 19.99
C GLU A 165 7.77 0.15 21.23
N GLU A 166 6.73 -0.65 21.45
CA GLU A 166 6.69 -1.63 22.54
C GLU A 166 7.81 -2.68 22.39
N LYS A 167 7.98 -3.24 21.18
CA LYS A 167 9.07 -4.19 20.88
C LYS A 167 10.45 -3.57 21.12
N LEU A 168 10.69 -2.34 20.63
CA LEU A 168 11.97 -1.65 20.80
C LEU A 168 12.30 -1.36 22.28
N ASN A 169 11.29 -1.03 23.08
CA ASN A 169 11.47 -0.70 24.50
C ASN A 169 11.69 -1.93 25.39
N ASN A 170 11.15 -3.10 25.01
CA ASN A 170 11.23 -4.32 25.82
C ASN A 170 12.61 -4.99 25.80
N GLU A 171 13.41 -4.85 24.74
CA GLU A 171 14.80 -5.34 24.70
C GLU A 171 15.83 -4.37 25.33
N SER A 172 15.43 -3.14 25.63
CA SER A 172 16.30 -2.15 26.27
C SER A 172 16.47 -2.37 27.79
N LYS A 173 15.97 -3.50 28.33
CA LYS A 173 16.00 -3.89 29.75
C LYS A 173 16.74 -5.21 29.94
#